data_AF-R4X9Q4-F1
#
_entry.id   AF-R4X9Q4-F1
#
_cell.length_a   1.000
_cell.length_b   1.000
_cell.length_c   1.000
_cell.angle_alpha   90.00
_cell.angle_beta   90.00
_cell.angle_gamma   90.00
#
_symmetry.space_group_name_H-M   'P 1'
#
loop_
_entity.id
_entity.type
_entity.pdbx_description
1 polymer ?
#
loop_
_entity_poly.entity_id
_entity_poly.type
_entity_poly.pdbx_seq_one_letter_code
_entity_poly.pdbx_strand_id
1 'polypeptide(L)'
;MSSRNIIKSDLLKLLPDFEESELPSELIALAETFVTQARQLFMNTSEVPAKNFVCSHIACDQMSTKLGLPELNIKHAPIPPAKYKALFKRIRSEATFRQVRDSGKSHAQTRRRIARDHAQEICSKFTTVPIAHILEILDRLVESYRTTDVRALVAAVYLLCLQASKRTKNISGSVQTSLMRDLGLSKSEIETELAYVREKSAGKDWFDFTTVKKLDLNGQPAKKKQRITQTRMMHAAIDFDNEKYRAEFQDWKSNMIQQLDEKITLLRGR
;
A
#
# COMPACT_ATOMS: atom_id res chain seq x y z
N MET A 1 -21.71 -38.94 -13.83
CA MET A 1 -20.44 -38.40 -14.39
C MET A 1 -19.75 -37.58 -13.31
N SER A 2 -18.49 -37.88 -12.95
CA SER A 2 -17.77 -37.15 -11.90
C SER A 2 -17.56 -35.69 -12.28
N SER A 3 -17.72 -34.75 -11.33
CA SER A 3 -17.54 -33.30 -11.58
C SER A 3 -16.16 -32.97 -12.21
N ARG A 4 -15.14 -33.75 -11.86
CA ARG A 4 -13.80 -33.71 -12.46
C ARG A 4 -13.79 -33.88 -13.98
N ASN A 5 -14.57 -34.83 -14.51
CA ASN A 5 -14.59 -35.11 -15.96
C ASN A 5 -15.26 -33.98 -16.75
N ILE A 6 -16.24 -33.31 -16.14
CA ILE A 6 -16.88 -32.12 -16.73
C ILE A 6 -15.86 -30.97 -16.79
N ILE A 7 -15.11 -30.76 -15.72
CA ILE A 7 -14.06 -29.73 -15.66
C ILE A 7 -12.98 -29.98 -16.72
N LYS A 8 -12.48 -31.21 -16.84
CA LYS A 8 -11.51 -31.57 -17.88
C LYS A 8 -12.06 -31.31 -19.29
N SER A 9 -13.30 -31.75 -19.56
CA SER A 9 -13.94 -31.49 -20.85
C SER A 9 -14.05 -29.99 -21.16
N ASP A 10 -14.40 -29.17 -20.15
CA ASP A 10 -14.48 -27.72 -20.31
C ASP A 10 -13.10 -27.06 -20.49
N LEU A 11 -12.05 -27.58 -19.85
CA LEU A 11 -10.67 -27.14 -20.07
C LEU A 11 -10.20 -27.45 -21.49
N LEU A 12 -10.48 -28.64 -22.03
CA LEU A 12 -10.14 -29.00 -23.41
C LEU A 12 -10.87 -28.14 -24.45
N LYS A 13 -12.10 -27.71 -24.16
CA LYS A 13 -12.81 -26.74 -25.03
C LYS A 13 -12.16 -25.36 -25.04
N LEU A 14 -11.54 -24.96 -23.92
CA LEU A 14 -10.81 -23.69 -23.79
C LEU A 14 -9.41 -23.76 -24.38
N LEU A 15 -8.79 -24.94 -24.36
CA LEU A 15 -7.44 -25.24 -24.81
C LEU A 15 -7.49 -26.36 -25.86
N PRO A 16 -7.96 -26.08 -27.09
CA PRO A 16 -8.14 -27.11 -28.12
C PRO A 16 -6.83 -27.77 -28.57
N ASP A 17 -5.69 -27.09 -28.36
CA ASP A 17 -4.36 -27.59 -28.73
C ASP A 17 -3.75 -28.54 -27.68
N PHE A 18 -4.42 -28.75 -26.54
CA PHE A 18 -3.95 -29.62 -25.45
C PHE A 18 -4.66 -30.97 -25.48
N GLU A 19 -3.91 -32.04 -25.25
CA GLU A 19 -4.49 -33.36 -24.98
C GLU A 19 -4.85 -33.54 -23.48
N GLU A 20 -5.75 -34.49 -23.18
CA GLU A 20 -6.14 -34.76 -21.79
C GLU A 20 -4.96 -35.21 -20.91
N SER A 21 -3.99 -35.91 -21.50
CA SER A 21 -2.74 -36.37 -20.88
C SER A 21 -1.79 -35.23 -20.52
N GLU A 22 -1.89 -34.09 -21.22
CA GLU A 22 -0.99 -32.94 -21.09
C GLU A 22 -1.53 -31.86 -20.15
N LEU A 23 -2.78 -31.99 -19.69
CA LEU A 23 -3.39 -31.06 -18.75
C LEU A 23 -2.68 -31.11 -17.38
N PRO A 24 -2.09 -30.00 -16.92
CA PRO A 24 -1.43 -29.96 -15.63
C PRO A 24 -2.39 -30.27 -14.49
N SER A 25 -2.00 -31.16 -13.58
CA SER A 25 -2.82 -31.55 -12.42
C SER A 25 -3.15 -30.37 -11.51
N GLU A 26 -2.25 -29.39 -11.42
CA GLU A 26 -2.45 -28.13 -10.71
C GLU A 26 -3.60 -27.29 -11.31
N LEU A 27 -3.73 -27.28 -12.65
CA LEU A 27 -4.81 -26.59 -13.36
C LEU A 27 -6.17 -27.22 -13.07
N ILE A 28 -6.23 -28.55 -13.12
CA ILE A 28 -7.44 -29.30 -12.82
C ILE A 28 -7.86 -29.07 -11.36
N ALA A 29 -6.91 -29.16 -10.42
CA ALA A 29 -7.18 -28.95 -9.01
C ALA A 29 -7.70 -27.52 -8.73
N LEU A 30 -7.10 -26.49 -9.34
CA LEU A 30 -7.57 -25.12 -9.16
C LEU A 30 -9.00 -24.94 -9.71
N ALA A 31 -9.27 -25.44 -10.91
CA ALA A 31 -10.60 -25.38 -11.50
C ALA A 31 -11.64 -26.09 -10.63
N GLU A 32 -11.29 -27.23 -10.00
CA GLU A 32 -12.14 -27.94 -9.03
C GLU A 32 -12.46 -27.09 -7.79
N THR A 33 -11.46 -26.41 -7.23
CA THR A 33 -11.69 -25.51 -6.08
C THR A 33 -12.65 -24.37 -6.46
N PHE A 34 -12.45 -23.78 -7.63
CA PHE A 34 -13.29 -22.68 -8.13
C PHE A 34 -14.73 -23.11 -8.40
N VAL A 35 -14.93 -24.27 -9.02
CA VAL A 35 -16.27 -24.83 -9.23
C VAL A 35 -16.98 -25.09 -7.90
N THR A 36 -16.26 -25.64 -6.91
CA THR A 36 -16.82 -25.92 -5.58
C THR A 36 -17.21 -24.64 -4.85
N GLN A 37 -16.34 -23.62 -4.86
CA GLN A 37 -16.63 -22.30 -4.29
C GLN A 37 -17.79 -21.61 -5.00
N ALA A 38 -17.84 -21.68 -6.34
CA ALA A 38 -18.91 -21.05 -7.11
C ALA A 38 -20.28 -21.68 -6.84
N ARG A 39 -20.33 -23.00 -6.58
CA ARG A 39 -21.57 -23.67 -6.18
C ARG A 39 -22.09 -23.18 -4.83
N GLN A 40 -21.19 -22.91 -3.89
CA GLN A 40 -21.57 -22.40 -2.56
C GLN A 40 -22.04 -20.94 -2.61
N LEU A 41 -21.42 -20.12 -3.46
CA LEU A 41 -21.71 -18.68 -3.55
C LEU A 41 -22.87 -18.35 -4.50
N PHE A 42 -23.10 -19.15 -5.54
CA PHE A 42 -24.08 -18.87 -6.58
C PHE A 42 -25.12 -20.00 -6.69
N MET A 43 -26.27 -19.84 -6.04
CA MET A 43 -27.30 -20.89 -5.88
C MET A 43 -28.16 -21.20 -7.12
N ASN A 44 -28.02 -20.47 -8.22
CA ASN A 44 -28.87 -20.69 -9.41
C ASN A 44 -28.47 -21.96 -10.20
N THR A 45 -29.29 -23.01 -10.15
CA THR A 45 -29.03 -24.31 -10.80
C THR A 45 -29.07 -24.26 -12.34
N SER A 46 -29.84 -23.33 -12.93
CA SER A 46 -29.96 -23.16 -14.39
C SER A 46 -28.65 -22.75 -15.07
N GLU A 47 -27.73 -22.10 -14.35
CA GLU A 47 -26.46 -21.61 -14.88
C GLU A 47 -25.28 -22.58 -14.63
N VAL A 48 -25.51 -23.76 -14.06
CA VAL A 48 -24.43 -24.67 -13.61
C VAL A 48 -23.42 -25.04 -14.72
N PRO A 49 -23.84 -25.40 -15.96
CA PRO A 49 -22.88 -25.71 -17.03
C PRO A 49 -22.03 -24.50 -17.40
N ALA A 50 -22.62 -23.30 -17.42
CA ALA A 50 -21.91 -22.06 -17.72
C ALA A 50 -20.94 -21.65 -16.60
N LYS A 51 -21.32 -21.89 -15.34
CA LYS A 51 -20.47 -21.62 -14.17
C LYS A 51 -19.21 -22.47 -14.18
N ASN A 52 -19.34 -23.77 -14.47
CA ASN A 52 -18.18 -24.66 -14.55
C ASN A 52 -17.20 -24.18 -15.62
N PHE A 53 -17.71 -23.91 -16.82
CA PHE A 53 -16.89 -23.40 -17.93
C PHE A 53 -16.22 -22.04 -17.61
N VAL A 54 -16.94 -21.11 -16.96
CA VAL A 54 -16.38 -19.83 -16.51
C VAL A 54 -15.31 -20.01 -15.44
N CYS A 55 -15.51 -20.91 -14.48
CA CYS A 55 -14.52 -21.21 -13.44
C CYS A 55 -13.25 -21.83 -14.04
N SER A 56 -13.40 -22.76 -15.00
CA SER A 56 -12.28 -23.31 -15.78
C SER A 56 -11.53 -22.22 -16.56
N HIS A 57 -12.26 -21.29 -17.19
CA HIS A 57 -11.64 -20.14 -17.86
C HIS A 57 -10.86 -19.24 -16.89
N ILE A 58 -11.43 -18.90 -15.72
CA ILE A 58 -10.74 -18.11 -14.70
C ILE A 58 -9.46 -18.83 -14.22
N ALA A 59 -9.52 -20.15 -14.04
CA ALA A 59 -8.34 -20.94 -13.66
C ALA A 59 -7.24 -20.90 -14.74
N CYS A 60 -7.60 -21.07 -16.02
CA CYS A 60 -6.67 -20.93 -17.14
C CYS A 60 -6.07 -19.52 -17.22
N ASP A 61 -6.88 -18.46 -17.09
CA ASP A 61 -6.41 -17.07 -17.13
C ASP A 61 -5.43 -16.78 -16.00
N GLN A 62 -5.66 -17.34 -14.81
CA GLN A 62 -4.76 -17.21 -13.66
C GLN A 62 -3.45 -17.96 -13.82
N MET A 63 -3.46 -19.14 -14.43
CA MET A 63 -2.26 -19.95 -14.65
C MET A 63 -1.56 -19.71 -15.98
N SER A 64 -2.14 -18.89 -16.86
CA SER A 64 -1.59 -18.54 -18.18
C SER A 64 -0.12 -18.14 -18.11
N THR A 65 0.24 -17.25 -17.18
CA THR A 65 1.62 -16.78 -16.99
C THR A 65 2.53 -17.80 -16.33
N LYS A 66 1.98 -18.68 -15.49
CA LYS A 66 2.76 -19.67 -14.73
C LYS A 66 3.12 -20.90 -15.59
N LEU A 67 2.17 -21.33 -16.42
CA LEU A 67 2.26 -22.54 -17.22
C LEU A 67 2.49 -22.26 -18.71
N GLY A 68 2.57 -20.98 -19.12
CA GLY A 68 2.80 -20.59 -20.52
C GLY A 68 1.67 -21.01 -21.45
N LEU A 69 0.41 -20.90 -21.00
CA LEU A 69 -0.75 -21.38 -21.77
C LEU A 69 -0.99 -20.50 -23.02
N PRO A 70 -1.44 -21.09 -24.14
CA PRO A 70 -1.80 -20.36 -25.35
C PRO A 70 -3.09 -19.54 -25.16
N GLU A 71 -3.46 -18.76 -26.18
CA GLU A 71 -4.69 -17.96 -26.14
C GLU A 71 -5.94 -18.83 -25.96
N LEU A 72 -6.78 -18.44 -24.99
CA LEU A 72 -7.93 -19.23 -24.58
C LEU A 72 -9.10 -19.08 -25.56
N ASN A 73 -9.67 -20.20 -26.00
CA ASN A 73 -10.78 -20.21 -26.93
C ASN A 73 -12.14 -20.25 -26.21
N ILE A 74 -12.83 -19.11 -26.17
CA ILE A 74 -14.13 -18.96 -25.50
C ILE A 74 -15.31 -19.32 -26.45
N LYS A 75 -15.05 -19.63 -27.73
CA LYS A 75 -16.10 -19.81 -28.76
C LYS A 75 -17.07 -20.97 -28.44
N HIS A 76 -16.62 -21.96 -27.67
CA HIS A 76 -17.41 -23.14 -27.30
C HIS A 76 -18.20 -22.98 -25.98
N ALA A 77 -18.33 -21.74 -25.47
CA ALA A 77 -19.08 -21.49 -24.25
C ALA A 77 -20.56 -21.92 -24.39
N PRO A 78 -21.17 -22.51 -23.35
CA PRO A 78 -22.54 -23.02 -23.39
C PRO A 78 -23.62 -21.92 -23.35
N ILE A 79 -23.22 -20.64 -23.34
CA ILE A 79 -24.11 -19.48 -23.23
C ILE A 79 -23.70 -18.37 -24.21
N PRO A 80 -24.65 -17.51 -24.61
CA PRO A 80 -24.36 -16.39 -25.50
C PRO A 80 -23.28 -15.44 -24.93
N PRO A 81 -22.44 -14.82 -25.80
CA PRO A 81 -21.29 -14.01 -25.37
C PRO A 81 -21.63 -12.88 -24.40
N ALA A 82 -22.80 -12.22 -24.54
CA ALA A 82 -23.22 -11.14 -23.65
C ALA A 82 -23.45 -11.64 -22.21
N LYS A 83 -24.17 -12.76 -22.06
CA LYS A 83 -24.40 -13.41 -20.77
C LYS A 83 -23.09 -13.96 -20.19
N TYR A 84 -22.23 -14.47 -21.05
CA TYR A 84 -20.92 -14.97 -20.66
C TYR A 84 -20.05 -13.88 -20.02
N LYS A 85 -19.93 -12.72 -20.67
CA LYS A 85 -19.16 -11.59 -20.13
C LYS A 85 -19.69 -11.12 -18.78
N ALA A 86 -21.01 -11.05 -18.61
CA ALA A 86 -21.64 -10.68 -17.34
C ALA A 86 -21.34 -11.71 -16.23
N LEU A 87 -21.49 -12.99 -16.54
CA LEU A 87 -21.21 -14.09 -15.59
C LEU A 87 -19.73 -14.15 -15.22
N PHE A 88 -18.85 -14.04 -16.20
CA PHE A 88 -17.40 -14.01 -16.01
C PHE A 88 -16.99 -12.85 -15.10
N LYS A 89 -17.48 -11.64 -15.38
CA LYS A 89 -17.21 -10.46 -14.54
C LYS A 89 -17.68 -10.67 -13.11
N ARG A 90 -18.90 -11.20 -12.93
CA ARG A 90 -19.50 -11.46 -11.61
C ARG A 90 -18.67 -12.48 -10.80
N ILE A 91 -18.33 -13.62 -11.38
CA ILE A 91 -17.56 -14.66 -10.68
C ILE A 91 -16.13 -14.17 -10.40
N ARG A 92 -15.47 -13.51 -11.37
CA ARG A 92 -14.11 -13.00 -11.21
C ARG A 92 -14.01 -11.88 -10.18
N SER A 93 -15.06 -11.08 -9.98
CA SER A 93 -15.03 -9.99 -9.00
C SER A 93 -15.03 -10.47 -7.55
N GLU A 94 -15.49 -11.69 -7.29
CA GLU A 94 -15.53 -12.27 -5.95
C GLU A 94 -14.11 -12.51 -5.39
N ALA A 95 -13.91 -12.18 -4.11
CA ALA A 95 -12.60 -12.17 -3.47
C ALA A 95 -11.90 -13.55 -3.47
N THR A 96 -12.68 -14.64 -3.46
CA THR A 96 -12.18 -16.01 -3.49
C THR A 96 -11.50 -16.37 -4.81
N PHE A 97 -11.89 -15.73 -5.92
CA PHE A 97 -11.35 -15.99 -7.26
C PHE A 97 -10.31 -14.96 -7.71
N ARG A 98 -9.79 -14.11 -6.82
CA ARG A 98 -8.70 -13.15 -7.12
C ARG A 98 -7.29 -13.68 -6.80
N GLN A 99 -7.20 -14.89 -6.25
CA GLN A 99 -6.07 -15.34 -5.43
C GLN A 99 -4.71 -15.46 -6.13
N VAL A 100 -4.61 -15.58 -7.46
CA VAL A 100 -3.32 -15.94 -8.10
C VAL A 100 -2.49 -14.73 -8.56
N ARG A 101 -3.09 -13.58 -8.92
CA ARG A 101 -2.32 -12.38 -9.29
C ARG A 101 -1.96 -11.46 -8.11
N ASP A 102 -2.72 -11.53 -7.02
CA ASP A 102 -2.56 -10.63 -5.87
C ASP A 102 -1.76 -11.23 -4.71
N SER A 103 -1.34 -12.49 -4.76
CA SER A 103 -0.61 -13.13 -3.65
C SER A 103 0.69 -12.40 -3.27
N GLY A 104 1.43 -11.85 -4.25
CA GLY A 104 2.62 -11.03 -3.99
C GLY A 104 2.32 -9.65 -3.36
N LYS A 105 1.23 -9.00 -3.79
CA LYS A 105 0.83 -7.68 -3.26
C LYS A 105 0.13 -7.80 -1.91
N SER A 106 -0.67 -8.84 -1.71
CA SER A 106 -1.38 -9.16 -0.47
C SER A 106 -0.40 -9.49 0.67
N HIS A 107 0.67 -10.23 0.38
CA HIS A 107 1.68 -10.53 1.41
C HIS A 107 2.49 -9.28 1.79
N ALA A 108 2.87 -8.44 0.83
CA ALA A 108 3.52 -7.16 1.09
C ALA A 108 2.60 -6.19 1.87
N GLN A 109 1.32 -6.11 1.52
CA GLN A 109 0.31 -5.31 2.23
C GLN A 109 0.13 -5.77 3.68
N THR A 110 0.06 -7.10 3.89
CA THR A 110 -0.07 -7.70 5.23
C THR A 110 1.18 -7.42 6.06
N ARG A 111 2.38 -7.56 5.47
CA ARG A 111 3.66 -7.21 6.12
C ARG A 111 3.73 -5.73 6.49
N ARG A 112 3.29 -4.82 5.60
CA ARG A 112 3.20 -3.38 5.89
C ARG A 112 2.29 -3.09 7.07
N ARG A 113 1.15 -3.77 7.16
CA ARG A 113 0.22 -3.61 8.29
C ARG A 113 0.87 -4.06 9.60
N ILE A 114 1.45 -5.26 9.63
CA ILE A 114 2.15 -5.79 10.80
C ILE A 114 3.32 -4.88 11.22
N ALA A 115 4.12 -4.40 10.26
CA ALA A 115 5.23 -3.49 10.52
C ALA A 115 4.75 -2.17 11.13
N ARG A 116 3.62 -1.62 10.64
CA ARG A 116 3.01 -0.41 11.17
C ARG A 116 2.50 -0.60 12.59
N ASP A 117 1.84 -1.72 12.87
CA ASP A 117 1.30 -2.02 14.20
C ASP A 117 2.45 -2.12 15.23
N HIS A 118 3.54 -2.82 14.90
CA HIS A 118 4.73 -2.86 15.76
C HIS A 118 5.45 -1.51 15.88
N ALA A 119 5.49 -0.71 14.82
CA ALA A 119 6.07 0.64 14.89
C ALA A 119 5.26 1.54 15.84
N GLN A 120 3.94 1.43 15.82
CA GLN A 120 3.06 2.14 16.77
C GLN A 120 3.30 1.70 18.21
N GLU A 121 3.44 0.39 18.44
CA GLU A 121 3.72 -0.16 19.76
C GLU A 121 5.06 0.34 20.33
N ILE A 122 6.11 0.35 19.51
CA ILE A 122 7.43 0.83 19.94
C ILE A 122 7.40 2.35 20.17
N CYS A 123 6.73 3.11 19.29
CA CYS A 123 6.67 4.56 19.44
C CYS A 123 5.86 4.99 20.67
N SER A 124 4.78 4.27 21.02
CA SER A 124 3.99 4.58 22.21
C SER A 124 4.78 4.33 23.50
N LYS A 125 5.61 3.27 23.52
CA LYS A 125 6.45 2.91 24.67
C LYS A 125 7.69 3.80 24.81
N PHE A 126 8.35 4.14 23.71
CA PHE A 126 9.69 4.76 23.77
C PHE A 126 9.76 6.22 23.30
N THR A 127 8.67 6.83 22.80
CA THR A 127 8.41 8.28 22.47
C THR A 127 9.55 9.18 21.94
N THR A 128 10.69 8.61 21.55
CA THR A 128 11.92 9.36 21.24
C THR A 128 12.03 9.71 19.75
N VAL A 129 11.31 8.98 18.89
CA VAL A 129 11.38 9.11 17.43
C VAL A 129 9.95 9.23 16.90
N PRO A 130 9.64 10.21 16.02
CA PRO A 130 8.32 10.30 15.42
C PRO A 130 8.04 9.09 14.53
N ILE A 131 6.82 8.56 14.63
CA ILE A 131 6.44 7.34 13.91
C ILE A 131 6.50 7.48 12.38
N ALA A 132 6.26 8.69 11.86
CA ALA A 132 6.29 8.98 10.43
C ALA A 132 7.64 8.60 9.80
N HIS A 133 8.75 8.88 10.49
CA HIS A 133 10.09 8.55 10.02
C HIS A 133 10.31 7.05 9.90
N ILE A 134 9.78 6.30 10.87
CA ILE A 134 9.91 4.84 10.91
C ILE A 134 9.06 4.23 9.79
N LEU A 135 7.83 4.71 9.59
CA LEU A 135 6.94 4.21 8.55
C LEU A 135 7.48 4.51 7.14
N GLU A 136 8.04 5.69 6.89
CA GLU A 136 8.62 6.02 5.58
C GLU A 136 9.78 5.09 5.22
N ILE A 137 10.64 4.78 6.19
CA ILE A 137 11.76 3.86 5.99
C ILE A 137 11.25 2.44 5.79
N LEU A 138 10.27 1.99 6.58
CA LEU A 138 9.67 0.67 6.46
C LEU A 138 8.98 0.48 5.11
N ASP A 139 8.20 1.45 4.62
CA ASP A 139 7.49 1.32 3.35
C ASP A 139 8.44 1.11 2.16
N ARG A 140 9.65 1.67 2.23
CA ARG A 140 10.72 1.51 1.23
C ARG A 140 11.49 0.20 1.37
N LEU A 141 11.60 -0.33 2.60
CA LEU A 141 12.35 -1.56 2.88
C LEU A 141 11.50 -2.83 2.73
N VAL A 142 10.21 -2.77 3.10
CA VAL A 142 9.29 -3.92 3.16
C VAL A 142 9.15 -4.65 1.81
N GLU A 143 9.27 -3.95 0.68
CA GLU A 143 9.24 -4.58 -0.65
C GLU A 143 10.49 -5.40 -0.96
N SER A 144 11.64 -4.99 -0.42
CA SER A 144 12.93 -5.67 -0.58
C SER A 144 13.24 -6.67 0.55
N TYR A 145 12.39 -6.68 1.58
CA TYR A 145 12.62 -7.38 2.84
C TYR A 145 12.39 -8.88 2.70
N ARG A 146 13.48 -9.65 2.84
CA ARG A 146 13.48 -11.10 2.69
C ARG A 146 13.35 -11.86 4.01
N THR A 147 13.58 -11.21 5.16
CA THR A 147 13.71 -11.95 6.42
C THR A 147 12.34 -12.26 7.04
N THR A 148 12.35 -13.23 7.96
CA THR A 148 11.15 -13.88 8.51
C THR A 148 10.48 -13.04 9.60
N ASP A 149 11.23 -12.19 10.31
CA ASP A 149 10.70 -11.44 11.45
C ASP A 149 10.61 -9.93 11.17
N VAL A 150 9.37 -9.44 11.08
CA VAL A 150 9.05 -8.03 10.88
C VAL A 150 9.37 -7.22 12.14
N ARG A 151 9.33 -7.83 13.34
CA ARG A 151 9.62 -7.13 14.61
C ARG A 151 11.08 -6.70 14.69
N ALA A 152 11.98 -7.59 14.25
CA ALA A 152 13.41 -7.31 14.19
C ALA A 152 13.72 -6.16 13.21
N LEU A 153 13.00 -6.08 12.07
CA LEU A 153 13.12 -4.95 11.16
C LEU A 153 12.74 -3.63 11.82
N VAL A 154 11.55 -3.60 12.43
CA VAL A 154 11.01 -2.38 13.04
C VAL A 154 11.93 -1.92 14.16
N ALA A 155 12.43 -2.85 14.98
CA ALA A 155 13.44 -2.60 15.99
C ALA A 155 14.72 -1.99 15.41
N ALA A 156 15.27 -2.58 14.33
CA ALA A 156 16.46 -2.08 13.66
C ALA A 156 16.25 -0.66 13.08
N VAL A 157 15.12 -0.42 12.41
CA VAL A 157 14.77 0.90 11.87
C VAL A 157 14.62 1.94 12.99
N TYR A 158 13.94 1.60 14.07
CA TYR A 158 13.79 2.47 15.24
C TYR A 158 15.15 2.87 15.83
N LEU A 159 16.03 1.89 16.03
CA LEU A 159 17.37 2.09 16.56
C LEU A 159 18.23 2.97 15.63
N LEU A 160 18.11 2.81 14.31
CA LEU A 160 18.78 3.66 13.32
C LEU A 160 18.27 5.10 13.37
N CYS A 161 16.96 5.30 13.45
CA CYS A 161 16.38 6.63 13.63
C CYS A 161 16.84 7.29 14.93
N LEU A 162 17.00 6.50 16.00
CA LEU A 162 17.48 6.99 17.29
C LEU A 162 18.98 7.37 17.25
N GLN A 163 19.82 6.58 16.57
CA GLN A 163 21.23 6.93 16.29
C GLN A 163 21.33 8.26 15.53
N ALA A 164 20.48 8.42 14.51
CA ALA A 164 20.43 9.62 13.70
C ALA A 164 20.03 10.86 14.50
N SER A 165 19.00 10.74 15.35
CA SER A 165 18.49 11.81 16.19
C SER A 165 19.53 12.27 17.22
N LYS A 166 20.20 11.33 17.89
CA LYS A 166 21.18 11.63 18.95
C LYS A 166 22.58 11.96 18.45
N ARG A 167 22.86 11.79 17.13
CA ARG A 167 24.20 11.88 16.53
C ARG A 167 25.25 11.00 17.23
N THR A 168 24.82 9.90 17.85
CA THR A 168 25.73 8.96 18.51
C THR A 168 25.89 7.71 17.66
N LYS A 169 27.13 7.25 17.48
CA LYS A 169 27.40 5.95 16.84
C LYS A 169 26.96 4.77 17.71
N ASN A 170 26.93 4.98 19.03
CA ASN A 170 26.51 4.01 20.02
C ASN A 170 25.16 4.41 20.62
N ILE A 171 24.20 3.50 20.54
CA ILE A 171 22.92 3.63 21.25
C ILE A 171 23.18 3.30 22.71
N SER A 172 22.54 4.04 23.61
CA SER A 172 22.57 3.71 25.04
C SER A 172 22.07 2.26 25.22
N GLY A 173 22.93 1.38 25.73
CA GLY A 173 22.63 -0.05 25.88
C GLY A 173 21.34 -0.32 26.66
N SER A 174 20.90 0.64 27.48
CA SER A 174 19.61 0.57 28.19
C SER A 174 18.41 0.50 27.25
N VAL A 175 18.35 1.33 26.20
CA VAL A 175 17.22 1.35 25.25
C VAL A 175 17.19 0.06 24.43
N GLN A 176 18.35 -0.40 23.97
CA GLN A 176 18.45 -1.65 23.23
C GLN A 176 18.03 -2.84 24.09
N THR A 177 18.44 -2.88 25.36
CA THR A 177 18.08 -3.96 26.29
C THR A 177 16.58 -3.97 26.61
N SER A 178 15.96 -2.81 26.79
CA SER A 178 14.51 -2.70 26.98
C SER A 178 13.73 -3.12 25.73
N LEU A 179 14.19 -2.70 24.54
CA LEU A 179 13.55 -3.06 23.28
C LEU A 179 13.61 -4.57 23.01
N MET A 180 14.76 -5.20 23.30
CA MET A 180 14.95 -6.66 23.21
C MET A 180 14.00 -7.41 24.15
N ARG A 181 13.87 -6.94 25.40
CA ARG A 181 12.97 -7.54 26.40
C ARG A 181 11.52 -7.46 25.96
N ASP A 182 11.07 -6.29 25.50
CA ASP A 182 9.67 -6.04 25.18
C ASP A 182 9.21 -6.74 23.90
N LEU A 183 10.10 -6.88 22.90
CA LEU A 183 9.79 -7.53 21.63
C LEU A 183 10.13 -9.03 21.62
N GLY A 184 10.77 -9.54 22.68
CA GLY A 184 11.24 -10.92 22.77
C GLY A 184 12.30 -11.27 21.74
N LEU A 185 13.16 -10.29 21.38
CA LEU A 185 14.16 -10.42 20.33
C LEU A 185 15.56 -10.64 20.91
N SER A 186 16.36 -11.47 20.26
CA SER A 186 17.78 -11.64 20.55
C SER A 186 18.61 -10.49 19.97
N LYS A 187 19.80 -10.28 20.55
CA LYS A 187 20.74 -9.26 20.08
C LYS A 187 21.19 -9.53 18.64
N SER A 188 21.42 -10.80 18.31
CA SER A 188 21.85 -11.24 16.98
C SER A 188 20.81 -10.98 15.90
N GLU A 189 19.51 -11.14 16.20
CA GLU A 189 18.44 -10.83 15.25
C GLU A 189 18.42 -9.34 14.91
N ILE A 190 18.48 -8.48 15.94
CA ILE A 190 18.50 -7.03 15.74
C ILE A 190 19.77 -6.59 15.00
N GLU A 191 20.94 -7.14 15.34
CA GLU A 191 22.21 -6.79 14.68
C GLU A 191 22.25 -7.21 13.21
N THR A 192 21.68 -8.38 12.89
CA THR A 192 21.54 -8.85 11.50
C THR A 192 20.67 -7.91 10.69
N GLU A 193 19.52 -7.50 11.24
CA GLU A 193 18.64 -6.56 10.55
C GLU A 193 19.23 -5.16 10.46
N LEU A 194 19.94 -4.70 11.49
CA LEU A 194 20.67 -3.43 11.44
C LEU A 194 21.73 -3.41 10.33
N ALA A 195 22.47 -4.50 10.17
CA ALA A 195 23.45 -4.64 9.09
C ALA A 195 22.75 -4.60 7.71
N TYR A 196 21.64 -5.32 7.56
CA TYR A 196 20.84 -5.32 6.35
C TYR A 196 20.32 -3.93 5.99
N VAL A 197 19.72 -3.21 6.95
CA VAL A 197 19.20 -1.86 6.71
C VAL A 197 20.33 -0.90 6.35
N ARG A 198 21.50 -0.99 7.00
CA ARG A 198 22.69 -0.19 6.67
C ARG A 198 23.23 -0.46 5.27
N GLU A 199 23.30 -1.72 4.85
CA GLU A 199 23.70 -2.09 3.50
C GLU A 199 22.71 -1.52 2.45
N LYS A 200 21.41 -1.65 2.69
CA LYS A 200 20.37 -1.16 1.76
C LYS A 200 20.24 0.35 1.70
N SER A 201 20.70 1.04 2.74
CA SER A 201 20.73 2.50 2.83
C SER A 201 22.04 3.12 2.36
N ALA A 202 23.12 2.35 2.28
CA ALA A 202 24.42 2.84 1.83
C ALA A 202 24.31 3.42 0.40
N GLY A 203 24.62 4.70 0.26
CA GLY A 203 24.65 5.40 -1.03
C GLY A 203 23.28 5.77 -1.61
N LYS A 204 22.18 5.67 -0.83
CA LYS A 204 20.85 6.08 -1.31
C LYS A 204 20.35 7.36 -0.62
N ASP A 205 20.00 8.35 -1.43
CA ASP A 205 19.51 9.67 -0.99
C ASP A 205 18.24 9.62 -0.13
N TRP A 206 17.44 8.55 -0.27
CA TRP A 206 16.21 8.41 0.52
C TRP A 206 16.46 8.08 1.99
N PHE A 207 17.63 7.53 2.31
CA PHE A 207 18.05 7.29 3.69
C PHE A 207 18.97 8.40 4.19
N ASP A 208 19.16 9.46 3.42
CA ASP A 208 19.88 10.62 3.92
C ASP A 208 19.15 11.16 5.14
N PHE A 209 19.83 11.20 6.29
CA PHE A 209 19.29 11.71 7.55
C PHE A 209 18.90 13.19 7.44
N THR A 210 19.29 13.88 6.36
CA THR A 210 18.73 15.18 5.99
C THR A 210 17.27 15.11 5.58
N THR A 211 16.78 13.99 5.04
CA THR A 211 15.36 13.75 4.71
C THR A 211 14.53 13.50 5.98
N VAL A 212 15.12 12.83 6.98
CA VAL A 212 14.56 12.76 8.35
C VAL A 212 14.47 14.16 8.98
N LYS A 213 15.45 15.05 8.72
CA LYS A 213 15.39 16.48 9.10
C LYS A 213 14.42 17.32 8.25
N LYS A 214 14.00 16.84 7.08
CA LYS A 214 12.97 17.47 6.25
C LYS A 214 11.57 17.06 6.70
N LEU A 215 11.39 16.42 7.84
CA LEU A 215 10.07 16.22 8.42
C LEU A 215 10.01 17.01 9.73
N ASP A 216 8.94 17.77 9.94
CA ASP A 216 8.71 18.44 11.22
C ASP A 216 8.40 17.42 12.34
N LEU A 217 8.25 17.91 13.58
CA LEU A 217 7.92 17.06 14.75
C LEU A 217 6.62 16.25 14.57
N ASN A 218 5.80 16.60 13.57
CA ASN A 218 4.54 15.96 13.25
C ASN A 218 4.63 15.03 12.02
N GLY A 219 5.83 14.83 11.45
CA GLY A 219 6.03 13.94 10.31
C GLY A 219 5.54 14.50 8.98
N GLN A 220 5.35 15.81 8.86
CA GLN A 220 5.05 16.45 7.58
C GLN A 220 6.32 16.92 6.88
N PRO A 221 6.38 16.88 5.52
CA PRO A 221 7.49 17.45 4.77
C PRO A 221 7.67 18.91 5.18
N ALA A 222 8.79 19.20 5.85
CA ALA A 222 9.31 20.52 6.14
C ALA A 222 9.18 21.32 4.85
N LYS A 223 8.25 22.28 4.87
CA LYS A 223 7.97 23.15 3.75
C LYS A 223 9.32 23.64 3.25
N LYS A 224 9.66 23.33 1.98
CA LYS A 224 10.85 23.89 1.35
C LYS A 224 10.77 25.39 1.64
N LYS A 225 11.73 25.92 2.41
CA LYS A 225 11.96 27.36 2.41
C LYS A 225 12.30 27.67 0.95
N GLN A 226 11.29 28.12 0.20
CA GLN A 226 11.51 28.70 -1.11
C GLN A 226 12.59 29.75 -0.85
N ARG A 227 13.81 29.47 -1.35
CA ARG A 227 14.75 30.54 -1.59
C ARG A 227 13.96 31.51 -2.45
N ILE A 228 13.61 32.65 -1.86
CA ILE A 228 13.06 33.78 -2.58
C ILE A 228 14.18 34.19 -3.51
N THR A 229 14.23 33.59 -4.69
CA THR A 229 14.96 34.13 -5.81
C THR A 229 14.25 35.43 -6.10
N GLN A 230 14.94 36.52 -5.79
CA GLN A 230 14.52 37.91 -5.91
C GLN A 230 14.32 38.27 -7.38
N THR A 231 13.38 37.61 -8.08
CA THR A 231 13.09 37.85 -9.50
C THR A 231 11.74 37.27 -9.93
N ARG A 232 10.68 37.52 -9.16
CA ARG A 232 9.32 37.57 -9.67
C ARG A 232 8.50 38.48 -8.77
N MET A 233 8.31 39.71 -9.24
CA MET A 233 7.47 40.70 -8.61
C MET A 233 6.01 40.22 -8.57
N MET A 234 5.41 40.37 -7.39
CA MET A 234 3.97 40.44 -7.11
C MET A 234 3.14 39.17 -7.38
N HIS A 235 2.22 38.88 -6.47
CA HIS A 235 1.26 37.76 -6.41
C HIS A 235 1.77 36.52 -5.65
N ALA A 236 2.13 36.74 -4.38
CA ALA A 236 1.91 35.70 -3.39
C ALA A 236 0.40 35.46 -3.32
N ALA A 237 -0.01 34.21 -3.55
CA ALA A 237 -1.38 33.77 -3.39
C ALA A 237 -1.81 34.01 -1.93
N ILE A 238 -2.48 35.13 -1.71
CA ILE A 238 -3.36 35.31 -0.56
C ILE A 238 -4.52 34.35 -0.84
N ASP A 239 -4.68 33.37 0.05
CA ASP A 239 -5.78 32.42 -0.02
C ASP A 239 -7.08 33.15 0.38
N PHE A 240 -7.73 33.79 -0.60
CA PHE A 240 -8.91 34.64 -0.40
C PHE A 240 -10.16 33.87 0.08
N ASP A 241 -10.12 32.54 0.05
CA ASP A 241 -11.24 31.68 0.43
C ASP A 241 -11.12 31.09 1.84
N ASN A 242 -10.04 31.40 2.55
CA ASN A 242 -9.97 31.06 3.96
C ASN A 242 -10.80 32.07 4.78
N GLU A 243 -11.89 31.57 5.33
CA GLU A 243 -12.94 32.28 6.07
C GLU A 243 -12.39 33.17 7.19
N LYS A 244 -11.27 32.75 7.81
CA LYS A 244 -10.57 33.55 8.83
C LYS A 244 -9.98 34.85 8.27
N TYR A 245 -9.34 34.80 7.09
CA TYR A 245 -8.77 36.01 6.49
C TYR A 245 -9.84 36.95 5.94
N ARG A 246 -11.01 36.43 5.53
CA ARG A 246 -12.15 37.30 5.16
C ARG A 246 -12.64 38.11 6.35
N ALA A 247 -12.77 37.49 7.53
CA ALA A 247 -13.18 38.21 8.73
C ALA A 247 -12.15 39.30 9.12
N GLU A 248 -10.87 38.94 9.19
CA GLU A 248 -9.78 39.89 9.49
C GLU A 248 -9.70 41.04 8.46
N PHE A 249 -9.97 40.75 7.18
CA PHE A 249 -10.00 41.76 6.13
C PHE A 249 -11.18 42.73 6.27
N GLN A 250 -12.37 42.24 6.62
CA GLN A 250 -13.53 43.12 6.83
C GLN A 250 -13.35 44.02 8.06
N ASP A 251 -12.75 43.50 9.14
CA ASP A 251 -12.41 44.30 10.31
C ASP A 251 -11.39 45.39 9.98
N TRP A 252 -10.31 45.02 9.28
CA TRP A 252 -9.30 45.97 8.84
C TRP A 252 -9.88 47.05 7.93
N LYS A 253 -10.73 46.66 6.96
CA LYS A 253 -11.40 47.58 6.04
C LYS A 253 -12.29 48.58 6.78
N SER A 254 -13.07 48.10 7.75
CA SER A 254 -13.96 48.95 8.56
C SER A 254 -13.16 49.96 9.38
N ASN A 255 -12.05 49.53 9.98
CA ASN A 255 -11.14 50.41 10.71
C ASN A 255 -10.52 51.49 9.81
N MET A 256 -10.08 51.11 8.60
CA MET A 256 -9.51 52.06 7.62
C MET A 256 -10.52 53.13 7.19
N ILE A 257 -11.77 52.74 6.93
CA ILE A 257 -12.85 53.68 6.58
C ILE A 257 -13.09 54.65 7.75
N GLN A 258 -13.15 54.14 8.98
CA GLN A 258 -13.33 54.99 10.17
C GLN A 258 -12.19 56.02 10.32
N GLN A 259 -10.93 55.60 10.16
CA GLN A 259 -9.78 56.51 10.23
C GLN A 259 -9.81 57.58 9.14
N LEU A 260 -10.30 57.23 7.95
CA LEU A 260 -10.45 58.20 6.85
C LEU A 260 -11.57 59.19 7.15
N ASP A 261 -12.71 58.73 7.66
CA ASP A 261 -13.82 59.61 8.05
C ASP A 261 -13.43 60.54 9.20
N GLU A 262 -12.68 60.07 10.19
CA GLU A 262 -12.12 60.91 11.26
C GLU A 262 -11.20 62.00 10.69
N LYS A 263 -10.31 61.63 9.77
CA LYS A 263 -9.42 62.60 9.10
C LYS A 263 -10.19 63.60 8.23
N ILE A 264 -11.19 63.15 7.48
CA ILE A 264 -12.03 64.02 6.64
C ILE A 264 -12.81 64.99 7.53
N THR A 265 -13.32 64.53 8.68
CA THR A 265 -14.03 65.36 9.65
C THR A 265 -13.11 66.42 10.25
N LEU A 266 -11.88 66.05 10.61
CA LEU A 266 -10.85 67.00 11.09
C LEU A 266 -10.48 68.05 10.03
N LEU A 267 -10.45 67.67 8.75
CA LEU A 267 -10.16 68.58 7.65
C LEU A 267 -11.34 69.49 7.28
N ARG A 268 -12.58 69.07 7.53
CA ARG A 268 -13.79 69.88 7.29
C ARG A 268 -14.13 70.82 8.46
N GLY A 269 -13.57 70.58 9.64
CA GLY A 269 -13.72 71.45 10.83
C GLY A 269 -12.65 72.54 10.97
N ARG A 270 -11.76 72.69 9.98
CA ARG A 270 -10.81 73.81 9.82
C ARG A 270 -11.24 74.67 8.65
#